data_AF-A0A2N2F3R9-F1
#
_entry.id   AF-A0A2N2F3R9-F1
#
_cell.length_a   1.000
_cell.length_b   1.000
_cell.length_c   1.000
_cell.angle_alpha   90.00
_cell.angle_beta   90.00
_cell.angle_gamma   90.00
#
_symmetry.space_group_name_H-M   'P 1'
#
loop_
_entity.id
_entity.type
_entity.pdbx_description
1 polymer ?
#
loop_
_entity_poly.entity_id
_entity_poly.type
_entity_poly.pdbx_seq_one_letter_code
_entity_poly.pdbx_strand_id
1 'polypeptide(L)'
;MDKNTKSTASRITEAVFGILFNLLFYYLLNRFYTLVPFLNEDFERILPIYNLAIMVSIFIHASRILFESKIYKDIGEIVNTGFFVYIAYLLWTIFPFNLEWFNNTALWNILIRFLIVVPAFIAFISAFVSLFKTLIDIGRKV
;
A
#
# COMPACT_ATOMS: atom_id res chain seq x y z
N MET A 1 -25.15 24.38 1.72
CA MET A 1 -24.55 23.03 1.84
C MET A 1 -23.27 23.18 2.64
N ASP A 2 -23.26 22.69 3.88
CA ASP A 2 -22.24 22.97 4.90
C ASP A 2 -20.88 22.33 4.55
N LYS A 3 -19.80 23.11 4.69
CA LYS A 3 -18.40 22.70 4.49
C LYS A 3 -18.03 21.43 5.29
N ASN A 4 -18.66 21.25 6.46
CA ASN A 4 -18.47 20.08 7.32
C ASN A 4 -19.01 18.78 6.68
N THR A 5 -20.19 18.82 6.07
CA THR A 5 -20.77 17.63 5.40
C THR A 5 -19.96 17.14 4.19
N LYS A 6 -19.33 18.06 3.44
CA LYS A 6 -18.40 17.69 2.35
C LYS A 6 -17.15 16.97 2.85
N SER A 7 -16.63 17.39 4.01
CA SER A 7 -15.44 16.79 4.63
C SER A 7 -15.71 15.34 5.06
N THR A 8 -16.84 15.10 5.73
CA THR A 8 -17.23 13.77 6.21
C THR A 8 -17.54 12.81 5.05
N ALA A 9 -18.29 13.25 4.03
CA ALA A 9 -18.61 12.41 2.88
C ALA A 9 -17.35 12.00 2.10
N SER A 10 -16.43 12.94 1.86
CA SER A 10 -15.14 12.65 1.21
C SER A 10 -14.32 11.61 1.98
N ARG A 11 -14.27 11.73 3.32
CA ARG A 11 -13.56 10.78 4.18
C ARG A 11 -14.14 9.38 4.11
N ILE A 12 -15.47 9.26 4.17
CA ILE A 12 -16.15 7.96 4.10
C ILE A 12 -15.90 7.32 2.73
N THR A 13 -16.02 8.08 1.64
CA THR A 13 -15.73 7.57 0.29
C THR A 13 -14.30 7.04 0.18
N GLU A 14 -13.31 7.77 0.69
CA GLU A 14 -11.90 7.33 0.67
C GLU A 14 -11.69 6.07 1.52
N ALA A 15 -12.28 6.00 2.70
CA ALA A 15 -12.20 4.83 3.56
C ALA A 15 -12.86 3.60 2.92
N VAL A 16 -14.07 3.75 2.39
CA VAL A 16 -14.81 2.67 1.73
C VAL A 16 -14.07 2.20 0.48
N PHE A 17 -13.56 3.11 -0.34
CA PHE A 17 -12.75 2.75 -1.50
C PHE A 17 -11.50 1.96 -1.09
N GLY A 18 -10.77 2.41 -0.07
CA GLY A 18 -9.61 1.71 0.45
C GLY A 18 -9.94 0.30 0.94
N ILE A 19 -11.04 0.10 1.65
CA ILE A 19 -11.50 -1.22 2.11
C ILE A 19 -11.83 -2.11 0.90
N LEU A 20 -12.66 -1.63 -0.03
CA LEU A 20 -13.08 -2.40 -1.20
C LEU A 20 -11.90 -2.78 -2.09
N PHE A 21 -10.98 -1.85 -2.32
CA PHE A 21 -9.77 -2.08 -3.09
C PHE A 21 -8.88 -3.16 -2.45
N ASN A 22 -8.67 -3.08 -1.13
CA ASN A 22 -7.91 -4.07 -0.39
C ASN A 22 -8.59 -5.45 -0.39
N LEU A 23 -9.91 -5.51 -0.21
CA LEU A 23 -10.67 -6.77 -0.30
C LEU A 23 -10.59 -7.39 -1.69
N LEU A 24 -10.66 -6.57 -2.73
CA LEU A 24 -10.49 -7.02 -4.11
C LEU A 24 -9.09 -7.62 -4.30
N PHE A 25 -8.03 -6.93 -3.84
CA PHE A 25 -6.67 -7.45 -3.92
C PHE A 25 -6.47 -8.74 -3.12
N TYR A 26 -7.03 -8.82 -1.92
CA TYR A 26 -7.03 -10.04 -1.11
C TYR A 26 -7.67 -11.20 -1.88
N TYR A 27 -8.85 -10.98 -2.46
CA TYR A 27 -9.53 -12.00 -3.24
C TYR A 27 -8.72 -12.40 -4.48
N LEU A 28 -8.21 -11.43 -5.24
CA LEU A 28 -7.46 -11.68 -6.46
C LEU A 28 -6.17 -12.46 -6.17
N LEU A 29 -5.42 -12.08 -5.14
CA LEU A 29 -4.18 -12.76 -4.79
C LEU A 29 -4.45 -14.17 -4.29
N ASN A 30 -5.34 -14.36 -3.33
CA ASN A 30 -5.59 -15.70 -2.79
C ASN A 30 -6.24 -16.65 -3.80
N ARG A 31 -6.95 -16.12 -4.82
CA ARG A 31 -7.64 -16.95 -5.82
C ARG A 31 -6.85 -17.16 -7.12
N PHE A 32 -6.10 -16.16 -7.57
CA PHE A 32 -5.49 -16.16 -8.91
C PHE A 32 -3.97 -16.17 -8.88
N TYR A 33 -3.29 -16.19 -7.72
CA TYR A 33 -1.82 -16.17 -7.70
C TYR A 33 -1.21 -17.33 -8.51
N THR A 34 -1.82 -18.50 -8.52
CA THR A 34 -1.35 -19.68 -9.27
C THR A 34 -1.53 -19.56 -10.78
N LEU A 35 -2.40 -18.66 -11.25
CA LEU A 35 -2.67 -18.43 -12.67
C LEU A 35 -1.72 -17.41 -13.29
N VAL A 36 -0.88 -16.79 -12.48
CA VAL A 36 0.06 -15.76 -12.89
C VAL A 36 1.42 -16.43 -13.10
N PRO A 37 1.82 -16.73 -14.35
CA PRO A 37 3.01 -17.55 -14.63
C PRO A 37 4.33 -16.90 -14.20
N PHE A 38 4.32 -15.61 -13.87
CA PHE A 38 5.49 -14.91 -13.35
C PHE A 38 5.66 -15.03 -11.83
N LEU A 39 4.59 -15.33 -11.08
CA LEU A 39 4.67 -15.55 -9.63
C LEU A 39 5.30 -16.93 -9.38
N ASN A 40 6.51 -16.95 -8.82
CA ASN A 40 7.24 -18.18 -8.56
C ASN A 40 6.78 -18.85 -7.25
N GLU A 41 7.31 -20.03 -6.93
CA GLU A 41 7.08 -20.71 -5.64
C GLU A 41 7.49 -19.86 -4.42
N ASP A 42 8.44 -18.94 -4.57
CA ASP A 42 8.80 -18.01 -3.48
C ASP A 42 7.69 -17.00 -3.17
N PHE A 43 6.74 -16.77 -4.09
CA PHE A 43 5.57 -15.94 -3.79
C PHE A 43 4.68 -16.56 -2.70
N GLU A 44 4.59 -17.90 -2.63
CA GLU A 44 3.82 -18.59 -1.59
C GLU A 44 4.37 -18.31 -0.18
N ARG A 45 5.68 -18.07 -0.07
CA ARG A 45 6.32 -17.72 1.21
C ARG A 45 5.94 -16.34 1.71
N ILE A 46 5.68 -15.39 0.80
CA ILE A 46 5.31 -14.02 1.15
C ILE A 46 3.81 -13.80 1.23
N LEU A 47 2.99 -14.70 0.68
CA LEU A 47 1.53 -14.59 0.66
C LEU A 47 0.90 -14.36 2.06
N PRO A 48 1.32 -15.05 3.14
CA PRO A 48 0.78 -14.79 4.48
C PRO A 48 1.09 -13.37 4.97
N ILE A 49 2.30 -12.87 4.71
CA ILE A 49 2.73 -11.53 5.09
C ILE A 49 1.97 -10.47 4.30
N TYR A 50 1.75 -10.71 3.01
CA TYR A 50 0.95 -9.84 2.14
C TYR A 50 -0.51 -9.78 2.62
N ASN A 51 -1.10 -10.93 2.98
CA ASN A 51 -2.46 -11.00 3.53
C ASN A 51 -2.58 -10.21 4.85
N LEU A 52 -1.60 -10.30 5.74
CA LEU A 52 -1.57 -9.50 6.98
C LEU A 52 -1.48 -8.00 6.67
N ALA A 53 -0.66 -7.60 5.71
CA ALA A 53 -0.56 -6.20 5.28
C ALA A 53 -1.91 -5.66 4.78
N ILE A 54 -2.62 -6.44 3.97
CA ILE A 54 -3.96 -6.10 3.50
C ILE A 54 -4.93 -5.95 4.69
N MET A 55 -4.94 -6.90 5.63
CA MET A 55 -5.82 -6.83 6.80
C MET A 55 -5.56 -5.60 7.66
N VAL A 56 -4.28 -5.23 7.87
CA VAL A 56 -3.92 -4.01 8.57
C VAL A 56 -4.39 -2.78 7.82
N SER A 57 -4.23 -2.73 6.50
CA SER A 57 -4.71 -1.62 5.68
C SER A 57 -6.24 -1.46 5.78
N ILE A 58 -6.99 -2.56 5.70
CA ILE A 58 -8.45 -2.56 5.90
C ILE A 58 -8.80 -2.02 7.29
N PHE A 59 -8.11 -2.47 8.34
CA PHE A 59 -8.35 -2.00 9.70
C PHE A 59 -8.10 -0.49 9.85
N ILE A 60 -7.03 0.02 9.23
CA ILE A 60 -6.73 1.47 9.21
C ILE A 60 -7.85 2.24 8.51
N HIS A 61 -8.28 1.80 7.32
CA HIS A 61 -9.39 2.45 6.62
C HIS A 61 -10.70 2.38 7.40
N ALA A 62 -11.02 1.25 8.05
CA ALA A 62 -12.21 1.09 8.87
C ALA A 62 -12.17 1.98 10.12
N SER A 63 -11.03 2.02 10.83
CA SER A 63 -10.86 2.86 12.02
C SER A 63 -11.00 4.36 11.69
N ARG A 64 -10.62 4.79 10.48
CA ARG A 64 -10.79 6.17 10.01
C ARG A 64 -12.26 6.59 9.86
N ILE A 65 -13.19 5.64 9.76
CA ILE A 65 -14.63 5.93 9.80
C ILE A 65 -15.06 6.25 11.24
N LEU A 66 -14.43 5.61 12.23
CA LEU A 66 -14.81 5.71 13.64
C LEU A 66 -14.11 6.86 14.39
N PHE A 67 -12.87 7.21 14.03
CA PHE A 67 -12.07 8.20 14.75
C PHE A 67 -11.74 9.43 13.88
N GLU A 68 -12.05 10.63 14.40
CA GLU A 68 -11.83 11.91 13.69
C GLU A 68 -10.50 12.61 14.02
N SER A 69 -9.61 11.94 14.76
CA SER A 69 -8.40 12.57 15.29
C SER A 69 -7.29 12.71 14.23
N LYS A 70 -6.69 13.90 14.15
CA LYS A 70 -5.55 14.19 13.24
C LYS A 70 -4.36 13.25 13.48
N ILE A 71 -4.10 12.90 14.73
CA ILE A 71 -3.01 11.99 15.12
C ILE A 71 -3.25 10.57 14.57
N TYR A 72 -4.50 10.09 14.60
CA TYR A 72 -4.85 8.78 14.03
C TYR A 72 -4.66 8.74 12.52
N LYS A 73 -4.95 9.84 11.82
CA LYS A 73 -4.70 9.95 10.39
C LYS A 73 -3.20 9.85 10.08
N ASP A 74 -2.39 10.62 10.79
CA ASP A 74 -0.95 10.67 10.54
C ASP A 74 -0.30 9.30 10.85
N ILE A 75 -0.67 8.64 11.95
CA ILE A 75 -0.20 7.28 12.29
C ILE A 75 -0.65 6.25 11.24
N GLY A 76 -1.91 6.26 10.84
CA GLY A 76 -2.43 5.31 9.85
C GLY A 76 -1.73 5.44 8.50
N GLU A 77 -1.40 6.67 8.09
CA GLU A 77 -0.67 6.93 6.84
C GLU A 77 0.78 6.42 6.90
N ILE A 78 1.46 6.61 8.04
CA ILE A 78 2.82 6.08 8.26
C ILE A 78 2.81 4.56 8.22
N VAL A 79 1.88 3.91 8.93
CA VAL A 79 1.78 2.45 8.97
C VAL A 79 1.49 1.91 7.58
N ASN A 80 0.52 2.48 6.87
CA ASN A 80 0.17 2.03 5.52
C ASN A 80 1.35 2.21 4.55
N THR A 81 2.09 3.31 4.64
CA THR A 81 3.29 3.53 3.82
C THR A 81 4.41 2.56 4.18
N GLY A 82 4.63 2.29 5.47
CA GLY A 82 5.60 1.31 5.93
C GLY A 82 5.30 -0.08 5.38
N PHE A 83 4.03 -0.50 5.41
CA PHE A 83 3.59 -1.74 4.78
C PHE A 83 3.81 -1.74 3.26
N PHE A 84 3.47 -0.66 2.56
CA PHE A 84 3.70 -0.55 1.12
C PHE A 84 5.18 -0.72 0.76
N VAL A 85 6.08 -0.05 1.47
CA VAL A 85 7.54 -0.16 1.28
C VAL A 85 8.03 -1.57 1.63
N TYR A 86 7.53 -2.17 2.72
CA TYR A 86 7.90 -3.51 3.12
C TYR A 86 7.47 -4.57 2.09
N ILE A 87 6.28 -4.42 1.52
CA ILE A 87 5.79 -5.28 0.43
C ILE A 87 6.64 -5.11 -0.82
N ALA A 88 7.01 -3.88 -1.18
CA ALA A 88 7.93 -3.63 -2.29
C ALA A 88 9.30 -4.29 -2.05
N TYR A 89 9.79 -4.26 -0.81
CA TYR A 89 11.01 -4.97 -0.43
C TYR A 89 10.86 -6.49 -0.58
N LEU A 90 9.75 -7.07 -0.12
CA LEU A 90 9.49 -8.52 -0.31
C LEU A 90 9.43 -8.88 -1.80
N LEU A 91 8.75 -8.08 -2.62
CA LEU A 91 8.71 -8.27 -4.07
C LEU A 91 10.10 -8.14 -4.71
N TRP A 92 10.95 -7.26 -4.17
CA TRP A 92 12.36 -7.17 -4.59
C TRP A 92 13.17 -8.41 -4.21
N THR A 93 12.90 -9.05 -3.06
CA THR A 93 13.61 -10.26 -2.64
C THR A 93 13.29 -11.49 -3.47
N ILE A 94 12.08 -11.58 -4.02
CA ILE A 94 11.67 -12.69 -4.91
C ILE A 94 11.97 -12.40 -6.39
N PHE A 95 12.52 -11.22 -6.69
CA PHE A 95 12.98 -10.88 -8.03
C PHE A 95 14.31 -11.60 -8.34
N PRO A 96 14.53 -12.11 -9.57
CA PRO A 96 13.69 -12.00 -10.76
C PRO A 96 12.54 -12.99 -10.83
N PHE A 97 11.40 -12.52 -11.32
CA PHE A 97 10.25 -13.37 -11.64
C PHE A 97 10.56 -14.30 -12.84
N ASN A 98 9.82 -15.40 -12.96
CA ASN A 98 9.91 -16.24 -14.16
C ASN A 98 9.27 -15.52 -15.35
N LEU A 99 10.11 -15.05 -16.28
CA LEU A 99 9.71 -14.29 -17.46
C LEU A 99 10.03 -15.02 -18.77
N GLU A 100 10.23 -16.34 -18.72
CA GLU A 100 10.58 -17.17 -19.88
C GLU A 100 9.50 -17.13 -20.98
N TRP A 101 8.25 -16.85 -20.61
CA TRP A 101 7.12 -16.70 -21.53
C TRP A 101 7.14 -15.42 -22.36
N PHE A 102 8.00 -14.46 -22.02
CA PHE A 102 8.07 -13.18 -22.72
C PHE A 102 9.26 -13.15 -23.70
N ASN A 103 9.01 -12.80 -24.96
CA ASN A 103 10.03 -12.70 -26.03
C ASN A 103 11.24 -11.81 -25.69
N ASN A 104 11.13 -10.89 -24.73
CA ASN A 104 12.21 -10.00 -24.33
C ASN A 104 12.32 -9.88 -22.80
N THR A 105 12.81 -10.95 -22.18
CA THR A 105 13.02 -11.08 -20.73
C THR A 105 13.79 -9.90 -20.13
N ALA A 106 14.74 -9.31 -20.87
CA ALA A 106 15.54 -8.17 -20.40
C ALA A 106 14.70 -6.90 -20.24
N LEU A 107 13.86 -6.55 -21.23
CA LEU A 107 12.97 -5.39 -21.13
C LEU A 107 11.95 -5.56 -20.00
N TRP A 108 11.35 -6.74 -19.86
CA TRP A 108 10.38 -7.01 -18.79
C TRP A 108 10.99 -6.95 -17.40
N ASN A 109 12.21 -7.47 -17.23
CA ASN A 109 12.97 -7.33 -15.99
C ASN A 109 13.19 -5.87 -15.60
N ILE A 110 13.53 -5.01 -16.56
CA ILE A 110 13.68 -3.57 -16.33
C ILE A 110 12.34 -2.97 -15.92
N LEU A 111 11.27 -3.22 -16.67
CA LEU A 111 9.94 -2.67 -16.40
C LEU A 111 9.43 -3.04 -15.00
N ILE A 112 9.56 -4.31 -14.59
CA ILE A 112 9.12 -4.77 -13.28
C ILE A 112 9.99 -4.14 -12.17
N ARG A 113 11.31 -4.06 -12.36
CA ARG A 113 12.18 -3.35 -11.40
C ARG A 113 11.76 -1.89 -11.22
N PHE A 114 11.47 -1.20 -12.32
CA PHE A 114 10.94 0.17 -12.26
C PHE A 114 9.60 0.23 -11.53
N LEU A 115 8.70 -0.73 -11.78
CA LEU A 115 7.38 -0.80 -11.15
C LEU A 115 7.44 -1.09 -9.64
N ILE A 116 8.47 -1.81 -9.16
CA ILE A 116 8.67 -2.05 -7.73
C ILE A 116 9.35 -0.85 -7.07
N VAL A 117 10.47 -0.38 -7.64
CA VAL A 117 11.36 0.59 -6.98
C VAL A 117 10.80 2.00 -7.03
N VAL A 118 10.30 2.46 -8.18
CA VAL A 118 9.89 3.87 -8.33
C VAL A 118 8.70 4.22 -7.44
N PRO A 119 7.60 3.45 -7.40
CA PRO A 119 6.49 3.73 -6.50
C PRO A 119 6.90 3.65 -5.03
N ALA A 120 7.72 2.65 -4.64
CA ALA A 120 8.22 2.54 -3.27
C ALA A 120 9.05 3.75 -2.84
N PHE A 121 9.90 4.26 -3.75
CA PHE A 121 10.72 5.43 -3.49
C PHE A 121 9.89 6.72 -3.37
N ILE A 122 8.91 6.91 -4.25
CA ILE A 122 7.98 8.04 -4.18
C ILE A 122 7.16 7.99 -2.88
N ALA A 123 6.67 6.82 -2.50
CA ALA A 123 5.92 6.62 -1.27
C ALA A 123 6.78 6.94 -0.03
N PHE A 124 8.03 6.46 -0.03
CA PHE A 124 8.99 6.75 1.03
C PHE A 124 9.24 8.26 1.22
N ILE A 125 9.52 8.98 0.13
CA ILE A 125 9.71 10.45 0.17
C ILE A 125 8.43 11.14 0.69
N SER A 126 7.27 10.72 0.20
CA SER A 126 5.99 11.32 0.58
C SER A 126 5.71 11.17 2.07
N ALA A 127 5.92 9.98 2.63
CA ALA A 127 5.78 9.74 4.06
C ALA A 127 6.80 10.54 4.88
N PHE A 128 8.04 10.64 4.40
CA PHE A 128 9.06 11.46 5.06
C PHE A 128 8.64 12.93 5.12
N VAL A 129 8.21 13.51 4.00
CA VAL A 129 7.73 14.91 3.96
C VAL A 129 6.50 15.12 4.86
N SER A 130 5.55 14.18 4.86
CA SER A 130 4.33 14.23 5.70
C SER A 130 4.68 14.22 7.20
N LEU A 131 5.62 13.36 7.60
CA LEU A 131 6.17 13.30 8.95
C LEU A 131 6.82 14.62 9.38
N PHE A 132 7.72 15.17 8.56
CA PHE A 132 8.40 16.43 8.87
C PHE A 132 7.41 17.59 9.03
N LYS A 133 6.41 17.67 8.13
CA LYS A 133 5.36 18.69 8.23
C LYS A 133 4.57 18.58 9.53
N THR A 134 4.23 17.35 9.92
CA THR A 134 3.48 17.08 11.15
C THR A 134 4.29 17.46 12.40
N LEU A 135 5.58 17.14 12.45
CA LEU A 135 6.46 17.52 13.56
C LEU A 135 6.60 19.04 13.70
N ILE A 136 6.77 19.75 12.58
CA ILE A 136 6.84 21.22 12.57
C ILE A 136 5.51 21.82 13.06
N ASP A 137 4.37 21.29 12.61
CA ASP A 137 3.04 21.77 13.03
C ASP A 137 2.80 21.58 14.53
N ILE A 138 3.33 20.51 15.14
CA ILE A 138 3.26 20.27 16.58
C ILE A 138 4.15 21.28 17.32
N GLY A 139 5.39 21.46 16.88
CA GLY A 139 6.32 22.41 17.50
C GLY A 139 5.88 23.88 17.40
N ARG A 140 5.01 24.22 16.43
CA ARG A 140 4.43 25.56 16.28
C ARG A 140 3.21 25.82 17.19
N LYS A 141 2.65 24.77 17.80
CA LYS A 141 1.47 24.83 18.67
C LYS A 141 1.80 24.76 20.16
N VAL A 142 3.04 24.42 20.50
CA VAL A 142 3.62 24.49 21.85
C VAL A 142 4.26 25.85 22.03
#